data_AF-A0A954Y0I8-F1
#
_entry.id   AF-A0A954Y0I8-F1
#
_cell.length_a   1.000
_cell.length_b   1.000
_cell.length_c   1.000
_cell.angle_alpha   90.00
_cell.angle_beta   90.00
_cell.angle_gamma   90.00
#
_symmetry.space_group_name_H-M   'P 1'
#
loop_
_entity.id
_entity.type
_entity.pdbx_description
1 polymer ?
#
loop_
_entity_poly.entity_id
_entity_poly.type
_entity_poly.pdbx_seq_one_letter_code
_entity_poly.pdbx_strand_id
1 'polypeptide(L)'
;MRAWLLAPAAMAAVALHPAAPVVGQTTVDLTPFLGYGMEVAAEIDATLGVSGTALYAEGANLSGNQFGGSGGRAFVWPLSAQFRVLNSLAQYDPVTYEPKLREFSDQLHAGYWNSSLRGYSCCLGGSDRYYDDNAHLAVALAEAYEITGDSTYLYRARLTYQFLIQGEAPGYPGGSYWQVGNETFLDSAAALQGARAGAMLYKATGFQVYLDNALQRYAWAASTTQLADGTFMEKLFLTGDQAGEIGNYPLVNFTAMGIEANLQFYDVTGDPQYLTEAQRIGRTAANKYFSSSTGAINDEGYWAYELVDAFIDLYERDGRGLWLGRIENGLNWLHDNKEDPEGHYGRMWGRDPPPEETWIDGTLQSWYLNDQASVARAYLYAALLQTEPISGQNGADFNDDGVVNGGDFLVWQRGLGKIAQTDGAHGDANGDGTVDRRDLAIWQSAYATTASATSGTTPVPEPAAATLVALAMASFANRVSRSARRRRRHERDASFPTAIEE
;
A
#
# COMPACT_ATOMS: atom_id res chain seq x y z
N MET A 1 -36.61 16.40 26.50
CA MET A 1 -37.01 14.98 26.47
C MET A 1 -38.08 14.78 25.41
N ARG A 2 -37.71 14.19 24.26
CA ARG A 2 -38.55 13.38 23.36
C ARG A 2 -37.62 12.87 22.26
N ALA A 3 -37.20 11.62 22.41
CA ALA A 3 -36.38 10.88 21.47
C ALA A 3 -37.24 10.46 20.28
N TRP A 4 -36.75 10.70 19.06
CA TRP A 4 -37.26 10.08 17.85
C TRP A 4 -36.25 9.01 17.43
N LEU A 5 -36.69 7.75 17.53
CA LEU A 5 -36.03 6.59 16.93
C LEU A 5 -36.26 6.65 15.42
N LEU A 6 -35.19 6.81 14.65
CA LEU A 6 -35.18 6.53 13.21
C LEU A 6 -34.58 5.15 12.99
N ALA A 7 -35.36 4.29 12.33
CA ALA A 7 -34.94 2.97 11.87
C ALA A 7 -33.89 3.11 10.75
N PRO A 8 -32.97 2.14 10.58
CA PRO A 8 -32.02 2.15 9.48
C PRO A 8 -32.74 1.81 8.16
N ALA A 9 -32.54 2.66 7.16
CA ALA A 9 -32.96 2.41 5.79
C ALA A 9 -32.09 1.29 5.19
N ALA A 10 -32.74 0.25 4.68
CA ALA A 10 -32.09 -0.81 3.91
C ALA A 10 -31.54 -0.23 2.59
N MET A 11 -30.21 -0.21 2.44
CA MET A 11 -29.57 0.01 1.15
C MET A 11 -29.73 -1.24 0.29
N ALA A 12 -30.36 -1.08 -0.87
CA ALA A 12 -30.38 -2.10 -1.92
C ALA A 12 -28.95 -2.23 -2.49
N ALA A 13 -28.32 -3.39 -2.29
CA ALA A 13 -27.09 -3.74 -2.97
C ALA A 13 -27.38 -3.87 -4.47
N VAL A 14 -26.89 -2.91 -5.26
CA VAL A 14 -26.75 -3.10 -6.71
C VAL A 14 -25.55 -4.01 -6.89
N ALA A 15 -25.80 -5.27 -7.24
CA ALA A 15 -24.77 -6.20 -7.65
C ALA A 15 -24.10 -5.67 -8.94
N LEU A 16 -22.93 -5.06 -8.79
CA LEU A 16 -22.01 -4.82 -9.89
C LEU A 16 -21.64 -6.20 -10.45
N HIS A 17 -22.09 -6.50 -11.67
CA HIS A 17 -21.59 -7.66 -12.39
C HIS A 17 -20.10 -7.46 -12.65
N PRO A 18 -19.25 -8.49 -12.49
CA PRO A 18 -17.89 -8.42 -12.98
C PRO A 18 -17.95 -8.17 -14.49
N ALA A 19 -17.32 -7.09 -14.94
CA ALA A 19 -17.07 -6.89 -16.36
C ALA A 19 -16.28 -8.10 -16.86
N ALA A 20 -16.76 -8.75 -17.92
CA ALA A 20 -16.03 -9.83 -18.57
C ALA A 20 -14.62 -9.33 -18.96
N PRO A 21 -13.56 -10.15 -18.80
CA PRO A 21 -12.22 -9.73 -19.16
C PRO A 21 -12.19 -9.44 -20.66
N VAL A 22 -11.84 -8.20 -21.00
CA VAL A 22 -11.50 -7.83 -22.38
C VAL A 22 -10.19 -8.54 -22.70
N VAL A 23 -10.28 -9.63 -23.44
CA VAL A 23 -9.13 -10.41 -23.92
C VAL A 23 -8.31 -9.55 -24.86
N GLY A 24 -7.16 -9.14 -24.36
CA GLY A 24 -6.12 -8.36 -25.04
C GLY A 24 -5.06 -7.94 -24.04
N GLN A 25 -4.66 -8.82 -23.11
CA GLN A 25 -3.51 -8.58 -22.25
C GLN A 25 -2.25 -8.76 -23.11
N THR A 26 -1.62 -7.66 -23.50
CA THR A 26 -0.17 -7.64 -23.69
C THR A 26 0.42 -8.18 -22.39
N THR A 27 1.06 -9.35 -22.45
CA THR A 27 1.82 -9.88 -21.33
C THR A 27 2.98 -8.93 -21.08
N VAL A 28 2.89 -8.18 -19.99
CA VAL A 28 3.96 -7.30 -19.50
C VAL A 28 5.05 -8.19 -18.92
N ASP A 29 6.30 -8.01 -19.34
CA ASP A 29 7.45 -8.75 -18.84
C ASP A 29 8.29 -7.86 -17.91
N LEU A 30 8.13 -8.09 -16.61
CA LEU A 30 8.88 -7.40 -15.56
C LEU A 30 10.08 -8.25 -15.06
N THR A 31 10.35 -9.40 -15.68
CA THR A 31 11.33 -10.41 -15.21
C THR A 31 12.75 -9.87 -15.13
N PRO A 32 13.17 -8.99 -16.04
CA PRO A 32 14.50 -8.40 -15.93
C PRO A 32 14.68 -7.51 -14.70
N PHE A 33 13.60 -6.93 -14.14
CA PHE A 33 13.69 -5.86 -13.14
C PHE A 33 14.28 -6.33 -11.82
N LEU A 34 14.06 -7.59 -11.42
CA LEU A 34 14.72 -8.11 -10.22
C LEU A 34 16.25 -8.10 -10.40
N GLY A 35 16.74 -8.54 -11.57
CA GLY A 35 18.17 -8.51 -11.89
C GLY A 35 18.73 -7.10 -11.83
N TYR A 36 18.11 -6.16 -12.56
CA TYR A 36 18.56 -4.77 -12.62
C TYR A 36 18.57 -4.12 -11.22
N GLY A 37 17.52 -4.35 -10.43
CA GLY A 37 17.42 -3.81 -9.07
C GLY A 37 18.50 -4.37 -8.13
N MET A 38 18.80 -5.67 -8.24
CA MET A 38 19.85 -6.32 -7.44
C MET A 38 21.25 -5.84 -7.83
N GLU A 39 21.50 -5.60 -9.12
CA GLU A 39 22.77 -5.05 -9.63
C GLU A 39 23.03 -3.65 -9.09
N VAL A 40 22.04 -2.74 -9.20
CA VAL A 40 22.15 -1.37 -8.66
C VAL A 40 22.29 -1.39 -7.14
N ALA A 41 21.56 -2.25 -6.43
CA ALA A 41 21.69 -2.38 -4.98
C ALA A 41 23.09 -2.88 -4.55
N ALA A 42 23.66 -3.84 -5.29
CA ALA A 42 25.02 -4.31 -5.04
C ALA A 42 26.05 -3.20 -5.29
N GLU A 43 25.85 -2.39 -6.32
CA GLU A 43 26.72 -1.24 -6.63
C GLU A 43 26.65 -0.16 -5.53
N ILE A 44 25.45 0.15 -5.03
CA ILE A 44 25.29 1.04 -3.86
C ILE A 44 26.07 0.52 -2.64
N ASP A 45 25.92 -0.77 -2.30
CA ASP A 45 26.65 -1.37 -1.18
C ASP A 45 28.17 -1.33 -1.40
N ALA A 46 28.63 -1.53 -2.63
CA ALA A 46 30.05 -1.59 -2.99
C ALA A 46 30.74 -0.21 -2.94
N THR A 47 30.11 0.84 -3.48
CA THR A 47 30.77 2.14 -3.66
C THR A 47 30.31 3.21 -2.69
N LEU A 48 29.09 3.11 -2.17
CA LEU A 48 28.52 4.08 -1.23
C LEU A 48 28.46 3.56 0.21
N GLY A 49 28.60 2.26 0.45
CA GLY A 49 28.67 1.70 1.81
C GLY A 49 29.85 2.28 2.62
N VAL A 50 29.57 2.85 3.80
CA VAL A 50 30.63 3.41 4.67
C VAL A 50 31.23 2.31 5.53
N SER A 51 32.51 2.02 5.28
CA SER A 51 33.26 0.93 5.95
C SER A 51 33.12 0.95 7.47
N GLY A 52 32.81 -0.21 8.04
CA GLY A 52 32.62 -0.40 9.49
C GLY A 52 31.28 0.14 10.02
N THR A 53 30.37 0.55 9.15
CA THR A 53 29.02 0.99 9.52
C THR A 53 27.97 0.36 8.61
N ALA A 54 26.70 0.47 9.00
CA ALA A 54 25.56 0.13 8.16
C ALA A 54 24.97 1.39 7.50
N LEU A 55 25.75 2.47 7.34
CA LEU A 55 25.32 3.72 6.73
C LEU A 55 26.04 3.93 5.39
N TYR A 56 25.53 4.88 4.61
CA TYR A 56 25.99 5.15 3.26
C TYR A 56 26.52 6.58 3.12
N ALA A 57 27.47 6.78 2.22
CA ALA A 57 28.00 8.07 1.81
C ALA A 57 27.01 8.80 0.89
N GLU A 58 27.14 10.12 0.80
CA GLU A 58 26.27 10.93 -0.07
C GLU A 58 26.56 10.68 -1.54
N GLY A 59 27.84 10.57 -1.90
CA GLY A 59 28.27 10.26 -3.25
C GLY A 59 29.65 9.59 -3.29
N ALA A 60 29.96 9.03 -4.46
CA ALA A 60 31.21 8.39 -4.78
C ALA A 60 31.66 8.75 -6.21
N ASN A 61 32.93 8.46 -6.53
CA ASN A 61 33.50 8.71 -7.85
C ASN A 61 34.36 7.55 -8.32
N LEU A 62 34.72 7.56 -9.61
CA LEU A 62 35.51 6.51 -10.27
C LEU A 62 36.89 6.27 -9.65
N SER A 63 37.42 7.21 -8.86
CA SER A 63 38.67 7.00 -8.11
C SER A 63 38.47 6.20 -6.82
N GLY A 64 37.24 5.77 -6.52
CA GLY A 64 36.85 5.06 -5.30
C GLY A 64 36.71 5.96 -4.07
N ASN A 65 36.68 7.29 -4.24
CA ASN A 65 36.53 8.21 -3.12
C ASN A 65 35.06 8.49 -2.84
N GLN A 66 34.67 8.33 -1.57
CA GLN A 66 33.39 8.80 -1.05
C GLN A 66 33.46 10.28 -0.65
N PHE A 67 32.36 11.02 -0.86
CA PHE A 67 32.27 12.44 -0.54
C PHE A 67 30.85 12.87 -0.14
N GLY A 68 30.72 14.14 0.26
CA GLY A 68 29.45 14.78 0.62
C GLY A 68 28.95 14.41 2.01
N GLY A 69 27.75 14.90 2.33
CA GLY A 69 27.08 14.63 3.60
C GLY A 69 27.77 15.22 4.83
N SER A 70 27.49 14.65 6.01
CA SER A 70 28.09 15.03 7.29
C SER A 70 28.82 13.85 7.92
N GLY A 71 30.07 14.07 8.33
CA GLY A 71 30.93 13.01 8.84
C GLY A 71 31.16 11.88 7.84
N GLY A 72 31.07 12.14 6.53
CA GLY A 72 31.19 11.13 5.47
C GLY A 72 29.95 10.23 5.30
N ARG A 73 28.81 10.58 5.89
CA ARG A 73 27.54 9.88 5.72
C ARG A 73 26.53 10.81 5.05
N ALA A 74 25.67 10.23 4.22
CA ALA A 74 24.64 10.93 3.49
C ALA A 74 23.70 11.74 4.40
N PHE A 75 23.02 12.73 3.83
CA PHE A 75 21.91 13.39 4.49
C PHE A 75 20.78 12.39 4.80
N VAL A 76 19.79 12.81 5.58
CA VAL A 76 18.70 11.93 5.97
C VAL A 76 17.74 11.66 4.81
N TRP A 77 17.54 12.60 3.88
CA TRP A 77 16.71 12.33 2.70
C TRP A 77 17.29 11.16 1.91
N PRO A 78 18.60 11.10 1.54
CA PRO A 78 19.06 10.01 0.67
C PRO A 78 19.01 8.68 1.39
N LEU A 79 19.27 8.71 2.70
CA LEU A 79 19.11 7.56 3.57
C LEU A 79 17.65 7.10 3.66
N SER A 80 16.65 7.98 3.48
CA SER A 80 15.24 7.57 3.43
C SER A 80 14.92 6.77 2.16
N ALA A 81 15.48 7.13 1.01
CA ALA A 81 15.36 6.34 -0.23
C ALA A 81 16.08 4.99 -0.08
N GLN A 82 17.31 4.99 0.45
CA GLN A 82 18.06 3.76 0.71
C GLN A 82 17.37 2.85 1.74
N PHE A 83 16.67 3.42 2.73
CA PHE A 83 15.81 2.65 3.64
C PHE A 83 14.78 1.85 2.82
N ARG A 84 14.12 2.48 1.84
CA ARG A 84 13.11 1.82 1.01
C ARG A 84 13.68 0.80 0.04
N VAL A 85 14.95 0.94 -0.38
CA VAL A 85 15.68 -0.13 -1.08
C VAL A 85 15.85 -1.34 -0.18
N LEU A 86 16.34 -1.14 1.05
CA LEU A 86 16.49 -2.23 2.03
C LEU A 86 15.15 -2.86 2.44
N ASN A 87 14.05 -2.07 2.47
CA ASN A 87 12.69 -2.60 2.61
C ASN A 87 12.38 -3.59 1.47
N SER A 88 12.58 -3.20 0.21
CA SER A 88 12.36 -4.10 -0.93
C SER A 88 13.25 -5.35 -0.86
N LEU A 89 14.53 -5.22 -0.52
CA LEU A 89 15.45 -6.38 -0.40
C LEU A 89 15.04 -7.33 0.73
N ALA A 90 14.60 -6.80 1.87
CA ALA A 90 14.03 -7.59 2.97
C ALA A 90 12.74 -8.31 2.56
N GLN A 91 12.01 -7.79 1.57
CA GLN A 91 10.87 -8.49 1.03
C GLN A 91 11.25 -9.73 0.22
N TYR A 92 12.37 -9.71 -0.52
CA TYR A 92 12.83 -10.84 -1.34
C TYR A 92 13.61 -11.88 -0.55
N ASP A 93 14.52 -11.44 0.32
CA ASP A 93 15.36 -12.32 1.14
C ASP A 93 15.41 -11.79 2.58
N PRO A 94 14.36 -12.08 3.38
CA PRO A 94 14.29 -11.60 4.74
C PRO A 94 15.42 -12.14 5.63
N VAL A 95 15.90 -13.36 5.37
CA VAL A 95 16.98 -13.98 6.15
C VAL A 95 18.26 -13.17 6.04
N THR A 96 18.59 -12.70 4.85
CA THR A 96 19.79 -11.90 4.62
C THR A 96 19.58 -10.42 4.97
N TYR A 97 18.44 -9.84 4.59
CA TYR A 97 18.27 -8.38 4.58
C TYR A 97 17.51 -7.82 5.78
N GLU A 98 16.69 -8.57 6.51
CA GLU A 98 16.09 -8.04 7.76
C GLU A 98 17.15 -7.64 8.80
N PRO A 99 18.22 -8.44 9.06
CA PRO A 99 19.28 -8.03 9.97
C PRO A 99 20.02 -6.77 9.49
N LYS A 100 20.27 -6.64 8.18
CA LYS A 100 20.92 -5.47 7.58
C LYS A 100 20.04 -4.22 7.69
N LEU A 101 18.76 -4.34 7.36
CA LEU A 101 17.76 -3.28 7.51
C LEU A 101 17.66 -2.82 8.96
N ARG A 102 17.72 -3.76 9.90
CA ARG A 102 17.70 -3.46 11.33
C ARG A 102 18.93 -2.70 11.79
N GLU A 103 20.11 -3.16 11.39
CA GLU A 103 21.37 -2.49 11.72
C GLU A 103 21.44 -1.09 11.12
N PHE A 104 21.06 -0.93 9.84
CA PHE A 104 20.92 0.36 9.18
C PHE A 104 20.01 1.30 9.98
N SER A 105 18.80 0.84 10.32
CA SER A 105 17.82 1.65 11.06
C SER A 105 18.31 2.02 12.46
N ASP A 106 19.04 1.12 13.13
CA ASP A 106 19.60 1.37 14.46
C ASP A 106 20.70 2.43 14.42
N GLN A 107 21.62 2.35 13.45
CA GLN A 107 22.67 3.35 13.29
C GLN A 107 22.12 4.70 12.83
N LEU A 108 21.14 4.70 11.91
CA LEU A 108 20.44 5.91 11.49
C LEU A 108 19.75 6.58 12.69
N HIS A 109 18.99 5.82 13.48
CA HIS A 109 18.33 6.35 14.67
C HIS A 109 19.36 6.86 15.70
N ALA A 110 20.42 6.12 15.98
CA ALA A 110 21.44 6.54 16.94
C ALA A 110 22.18 7.83 16.51
N GLY A 111 22.41 8.02 15.20
CA GLY A 111 23.18 9.15 14.67
C GLY A 111 22.36 10.40 14.34
N TYR A 112 21.10 10.22 13.93
CA TYR A 112 20.30 11.28 13.34
C TYR A 112 19.09 11.65 14.20
N TRP A 113 18.59 10.75 15.06
CA TRP A 113 17.49 11.11 15.97
C TRP A 113 18.00 11.99 17.11
N ASN A 114 17.48 13.21 17.20
CA ASN A 114 17.78 14.10 18.32
C ASN A 114 16.69 13.98 19.38
N SER A 115 17.01 13.37 20.53
CA SER A 115 16.02 13.09 21.59
C SER A 115 15.44 14.33 22.26
N SER A 116 16.25 15.38 22.47
CA SER A 116 15.80 16.66 23.04
C SER A 116 14.88 17.43 22.09
N LEU A 117 15.13 17.28 20.79
CA LEU A 117 14.46 17.99 19.72
C LEU A 117 13.34 17.17 19.06
N ARG A 118 13.24 15.87 19.39
CA ARG A 118 12.23 14.91 18.97
C ARG A 118 12.02 14.85 17.45
N GLY A 119 13.09 14.71 16.68
CA GLY A 119 13.04 14.55 15.22
C GLY A 119 14.38 14.06 14.67
N TYR A 120 14.37 13.50 13.46
CA TYR A 120 15.60 13.18 12.73
C TYR A 120 16.19 14.46 12.14
N SER A 121 17.45 14.72 12.48
CA SER A 121 18.23 15.81 11.89
C SER A 121 18.60 15.50 10.44
N CYS A 122 18.82 16.55 9.65
CA CYS A 122 19.15 16.44 8.24
C CYS A 122 20.45 15.64 8.01
N CYS A 123 21.35 15.63 8.99
CA CYS A 123 22.65 14.99 8.86
C CYS A 123 23.17 14.48 10.21
N LEU A 124 24.17 13.58 10.15
CA LEU A 124 24.81 12.97 11.31
C LEU A 124 25.35 14.04 12.28
N GLY A 125 24.87 14.01 13.53
CA GLY A 125 25.28 14.94 14.57
C GLY A 125 24.80 16.40 14.39
N GLY A 126 23.95 16.66 13.39
CA GLY A 126 23.35 17.97 13.15
C GLY A 126 22.18 18.30 14.10
N SER A 127 21.64 19.50 13.96
CA SER A 127 20.45 19.98 14.69
C SER A 127 19.30 20.42 13.77
N ASP A 128 19.62 20.76 12.53
CA ASP A 128 18.65 21.16 11.52
C ASP A 128 17.76 19.97 11.19
N ARG A 129 16.46 20.22 11.06
CA ARG A 129 15.42 19.20 10.89
C ARG A 129 14.39 19.74 9.92
N TYR A 130 13.98 18.87 9.00
CA TYR A 130 12.98 19.17 7.99
C TYR A 130 11.80 18.21 8.12
N TYR A 131 10.60 18.72 7.92
CA TYR A 131 9.37 17.97 8.10
C TYR A 131 9.12 17.01 6.92
N ASP A 132 9.50 17.38 5.71
CA ASP A 132 9.51 16.52 4.51
C ASP A 132 10.48 15.34 4.67
N ASP A 133 11.74 15.60 5.07
CA ASP A 133 12.74 14.57 5.36
C ASP A 133 12.20 13.52 6.35
N ASN A 134 11.60 14.00 7.45
CA ASN A 134 11.01 13.13 8.46
C ASN A 134 9.73 12.45 7.95
N ALA A 135 8.99 13.05 7.01
CA ALA A 135 7.78 12.45 6.45
C ALA A 135 8.13 11.26 5.56
N HIS A 136 9.15 11.38 4.71
CA HIS A 136 9.71 10.25 3.96
C HIS A 136 10.18 9.13 4.89
N LEU A 137 10.89 9.47 5.98
CA LEU A 137 11.30 8.46 6.96
C LEU A 137 10.13 7.82 7.70
N ALA A 138 9.08 8.56 8.03
CA ALA A 138 7.90 7.99 8.68
C ALA A 138 7.23 6.93 7.79
N VAL A 139 7.17 7.16 6.48
CA VAL A 139 6.69 6.18 5.49
C VAL A 139 7.63 4.98 5.42
N ALA A 140 8.95 5.19 5.26
CA ALA A 140 9.90 4.09 5.17
C ALA A 140 9.91 3.21 6.43
N LEU A 141 9.78 3.80 7.62
CA LEU A 141 9.67 3.08 8.89
C LEU A 141 8.33 2.34 9.03
N ALA A 142 7.22 2.94 8.58
CA ALA A 142 5.92 2.27 8.60
C ALA A 142 5.91 1.08 7.63
N GLU A 143 6.47 1.24 6.43
CA GLU A 143 6.66 0.18 5.43
C GLU A 143 7.54 -0.95 6.00
N ALA A 144 8.66 -0.62 6.65
CA ALA A 144 9.53 -1.62 7.29
C ALA A 144 8.80 -2.44 8.36
N TYR A 145 7.92 -1.80 9.15
CA TYR A 145 7.06 -2.51 10.10
C TYR A 145 6.05 -3.42 9.38
N GLU A 146 5.41 -2.93 8.32
CA GLU A 146 4.48 -3.75 7.54
C GLU A 146 5.18 -5.00 7.00
N ILE A 147 6.42 -4.89 6.52
CA ILE A 147 7.22 -5.99 5.94
C ILE A 147 7.71 -6.98 6.99
N THR A 148 8.26 -6.51 8.11
CA THR A 148 8.99 -7.37 9.06
C THR A 148 8.16 -7.74 10.30
N GLY A 149 7.17 -6.93 10.65
CA GLY A 149 6.48 -6.99 11.93
C GLY A 149 7.32 -6.54 13.13
N ASP A 150 8.55 -6.05 12.96
CA ASP A 150 9.38 -5.58 14.08
C ASP A 150 8.82 -4.27 14.64
N SER A 151 8.28 -4.37 15.86
CA SER A 151 7.69 -3.27 16.62
C SER A 151 8.59 -2.05 16.82
N THR A 152 9.90 -2.17 16.63
CA THR A 152 10.82 -1.02 16.70
C THR A 152 10.63 -0.06 15.55
N TYR A 153 10.39 -0.56 14.34
CA TYR A 153 10.08 0.31 13.20
C TYR A 153 8.78 1.07 13.46
N LEU A 154 7.74 0.39 13.97
CA LEU A 154 6.49 1.05 14.36
C LEU A 154 6.71 2.08 15.46
N TYR A 155 7.52 1.77 16.48
CA TYR A 155 7.86 2.71 17.53
C TYR A 155 8.52 3.98 16.98
N ARG A 156 9.53 3.82 16.11
CA ARG A 156 10.22 4.94 15.45
C ARG A 156 9.28 5.70 14.53
N ALA A 157 8.46 5.03 13.71
CA ALA A 157 7.47 5.67 12.84
C ALA A 157 6.51 6.56 13.64
N ARG A 158 6.04 6.09 14.80
CA ARG A 158 5.16 6.87 15.70
C ARG A 158 5.88 8.08 16.30
N LEU A 159 7.16 7.97 16.66
CA LEU A 159 7.96 9.11 17.13
C LEU A 159 8.17 10.14 16.02
N THR A 160 8.53 9.69 14.82
CA THR A 160 8.69 10.55 13.65
C THR A 160 7.37 11.22 13.29
N TYR A 161 6.25 10.52 13.34
CA TYR A 161 4.94 11.12 13.09
C TYR A 161 4.57 12.20 14.11
N GLN A 162 4.90 11.99 15.39
CA GLN A 162 4.72 13.02 16.42
C GLN A 162 5.55 14.28 16.14
N PHE A 163 6.71 14.15 15.48
CA PHE A 163 7.46 15.30 14.99
C PHE A 163 6.71 16.02 13.87
N LEU A 164 6.16 15.30 12.90
CA LEU A 164 5.39 15.90 11.79
C LEU A 164 4.20 16.73 12.27
N ILE A 165 3.51 16.28 13.33
CA ILE A 165 2.40 17.03 13.93
C ILE A 165 2.85 18.39 14.47
N GLN A 166 4.09 18.54 14.94
CA GLN A 166 4.61 19.82 15.43
C GLN A 166 4.87 20.84 14.31
N GLY A 167 4.95 20.38 13.06
CA GLY A 167 5.15 21.24 11.89
C GLY A 167 3.88 21.91 11.39
N GLU A 168 2.71 21.54 11.93
CA GLU A 168 1.45 22.15 11.53
C GLU A 168 1.44 23.66 11.82
N ALA A 169 1.14 24.45 10.78
CA ALA A 169 1.17 25.89 10.86
C ALA A 169 -0.12 26.46 11.48
N PRO A 170 -0.02 27.43 12.40
CA PRO A 170 -1.18 28.08 12.99
C PRO A 170 -2.12 28.66 11.92
N GLY A 171 -3.40 28.26 11.95
CA GLY A 171 -4.42 28.72 10.99
C GLY A 171 -4.51 27.89 9.70
N TYR A 172 -3.65 26.89 9.53
CA TYR A 172 -3.62 25.99 8.38
C TYR A 172 -3.67 24.53 8.86
N PRO A 173 -4.84 24.03 9.31
CA PRO A 173 -4.96 22.66 9.80
C PRO A 173 -4.52 21.67 8.72
N GLY A 174 -3.58 20.78 9.02
CA GLY A 174 -2.96 19.86 8.07
C GLY A 174 -1.82 20.43 7.22
N GLY A 175 -1.66 21.75 7.14
CA GLY A 175 -0.57 22.41 6.42
C GLY A 175 0.70 22.45 7.26
N SER A 176 1.82 21.96 6.71
CA SER A 176 3.08 21.84 7.44
C SER A 176 4.14 22.79 6.90
N TYR A 177 4.94 23.39 7.79
CA TYR A 177 6.18 24.04 7.37
C TYR A 177 7.14 23.03 6.74
N TRP A 178 8.10 23.54 5.95
CA TRP A 178 9.20 22.74 5.39
C TRP A 178 10.27 22.43 6.43
N GLN A 179 10.77 23.46 7.11
CA GLN A 179 11.90 23.36 8.02
C GLN A 179 11.55 23.95 9.38
N VAL A 180 12.09 23.35 10.46
CA VAL A 180 11.97 23.92 11.80
C VAL A 180 12.57 25.33 11.83
N GLY A 181 11.76 26.31 12.28
CA GLY A 181 12.17 27.72 12.38
C GLY A 181 12.05 28.51 11.08
N ASN A 182 11.62 27.88 9.98
CA ASN A 182 11.32 28.57 8.73
C ASN A 182 9.80 28.64 8.52
N GLU A 183 9.22 29.80 8.81
CA GLU A 183 7.78 30.04 8.71
C GLU A 183 7.36 30.71 7.38
N THR A 184 8.24 30.70 6.38
CA THR A 184 8.02 31.47 5.14
C THR A 184 7.04 30.83 4.16
N PHE A 185 6.90 29.51 4.18
CA PHE A 185 5.99 28.76 3.31
C PHE A 185 5.56 27.43 3.95
N LEU A 186 4.47 26.86 3.45
CA LEU A 186 4.00 25.51 3.77
C LEU A 186 4.30 24.55 2.63
N ASP A 187 4.78 23.37 2.97
CA ASP A 187 5.32 22.39 2.04
C ASP A 187 4.35 21.25 1.76
N SER A 188 4.14 20.96 0.46
CA SER A 188 3.26 19.88 0.02
C SER A 188 3.83 18.50 0.34
N ALA A 189 5.15 18.30 0.28
CA ALA A 189 5.76 17.00 0.53
C ALA A 189 5.51 16.56 1.98
N ALA A 190 5.79 17.45 2.94
CA ALA A 190 5.55 17.24 4.36
C ALA A 190 4.07 16.94 4.66
N ALA A 191 3.13 17.61 3.98
CA ALA A 191 1.71 17.35 4.13
C ALA A 191 1.27 16.00 3.52
N LEU A 192 1.65 15.72 2.28
CA LEU A 192 1.22 14.53 1.53
C LEU A 192 1.85 13.24 2.07
N GLN A 193 3.16 13.21 2.33
CA GLN A 193 3.79 12.06 2.98
C GLN A 193 3.33 11.94 4.45
N GLY A 194 3.06 13.06 5.12
CA GLY A 194 2.42 13.04 6.44
C GLY A 194 1.00 12.46 6.41
N ALA A 195 0.25 12.65 5.32
CA ALA A 195 -1.04 11.99 5.13
C ALA A 195 -0.85 10.47 4.92
N ARG A 196 0.04 10.07 4.01
CA ARG A 196 0.37 8.66 3.74
C ARG A 196 0.81 7.93 5.02
N ALA A 197 1.80 8.46 5.73
CA ALA A 197 2.31 7.88 6.97
C ALA A 197 1.23 7.77 8.06
N GLY A 198 0.33 8.75 8.16
CA GLY A 198 -0.76 8.71 9.13
C GLY A 198 -1.77 7.60 8.83
N ALA A 199 -2.12 7.39 7.56
CA ALA A 199 -2.98 6.28 7.16
C ALA A 199 -2.32 4.92 7.44
N MET A 200 -1.02 4.77 7.13
CA MET A 200 -0.25 3.55 7.45
C MET A 200 -0.20 3.29 8.96
N LEU A 201 0.00 4.32 9.78
CA LEU A 201 -0.02 4.19 11.24
C LEU A 201 -1.41 3.86 11.80
N TYR A 202 -2.48 4.37 11.18
CA TYR A 202 -3.84 3.95 11.51
C TYR A 202 -4.04 2.46 11.22
N LYS A 203 -3.64 1.99 10.03
CA LYS A 203 -3.68 0.57 9.65
C LYS A 203 -2.91 -0.30 10.66
N ALA A 204 -1.71 0.14 11.06
CA ALA A 204 -0.85 -0.60 11.97
C ALA A 204 -1.35 -0.64 13.44
N THR A 205 -2.11 0.37 13.88
CA THR A 205 -2.42 0.56 15.32
C THR A 205 -3.90 0.58 15.68
N GLY A 206 -4.79 0.86 14.72
CA GLY A 206 -6.21 1.12 14.94
C GLY A 206 -6.52 2.43 15.69
N PHE A 207 -5.53 3.29 15.98
CA PHE A 207 -5.77 4.54 16.69
C PHE A 207 -6.29 5.63 15.75
N GLN A 208 -7.57 5.97 15.92
CA GLN A 208 -8.31 6.92 15.07
C GLN A 208 -7.61 8.27 14.85
N VAL A 209 -6.87 8.77 15.86
CA VAL A 209 -6.13 10.03 15.76
C VAL A 209 -5.16 10.08 14.58
N TYR A 210 -4.59 8.94 14.16
CA TYR A 210 -3.72 8.90 13.00
C TYR A 210 -4.49 9.12 11.70
N LEU A 211 -5.67 8.51 11.56
CA LEU A 211 -6.52 8.69 10.39
C LEU A 211 -7.10 10.10 10.34
N ASP A 212 -7.56 10.65 11.47
CA ASP A 212 -8.09 12.01 11.53
C ASP A 212 -7.03 13.04 11.10
N ASN A 213 -5.81 12.91 11.60
CA ASN A 213 -4.68 13.78 11.22
C ASN A 213 -4.29 13.58 9.76
N ALA A 214 -4.27 12.34 9.26
CA ALA A 214 -3.94 12.04 7.88
C ALA A 214 -4.94 12.67 6.89
N LEU A 215 -6.24 12.51 7.16
CA LEU A 215 -7.31 13.09 6.36
C LEU A 215 -7.26 14.62 6.37
N GLN A 216 -6.95 15.24 7.51
CA GLN A 216 -6.80 16.68 7.60
C GLN A 216 -5.63 17.21 6.75
N ARG A 217 -4.48 16.53 6.78
CA ARG A 217 -3.30 16.87 5.97
C ARG A 217 -3.57 16.75 4.48
N TYR A 218 -4.20 15.66 4.06
CA TYR A 218 -4.59 15.49 2.67
C TYR A 218 -5.62 16.54 2.24
N ALA A 219 -6.62 16.82 3.08
CA ALA A 219 -7.63 17.84 2.79
C ALA A 219 -7.00 19.24 2.61
N TRP A 220 -5.97 19.58 3.39
CA TRP A 220 -5.20 20.80 3.18
C TRP A 220 -4.51 20.82 1.81
N ALA A 221 -3.76 19.77 1.46
CA ALA A 221 -3.06 19.70 0.18
C ALA A 221 -4.04 19.74 -1.01
N ALA A 222 -5.12 18.96 -0.93
CA ALA A 222 -6.16 18.89 -1.96
C ALA A 222 -6.89 20.23 -2.18
N SER A 223 -7.10 21.01 -1.11
CA SER A 223 -7.78 22.30 -1.21
C SER A 223 -6.85 23.49 -1.49
N THR A 224 -5.55 23.32 -1.26
CA THR A 224 -4.58 24.41 -1.35
C THR A 224 -3.65 24.25 -2.55
N THR A 225 -2.92 23.14 -2.66
CA THR A 225 -1.83 22.97 -3.62
C THR A 225 -2.16 22.05 -4.79
N GLN A 226 -3.28 21.32 -4.75
CA GLN A 226 -3.74 20.51 -5.88
C GLN A 226 -4.34 21.38 -6.99
N LEU A 227 -3.89 21.13 -8.22
CA LEU A 227 -4.40 21.77 -9.43
C LEU A 227 -5.63 21.03 -9.98
N ALA A 228 -6.35 21.69 -10.89
CA ALA A 228 -7.53 21.10 -11.54
C ALA A 228 -7.22 19.79 -12.31
N ASP A 229 -5.99 19.64 -12.82
CA ASP A 229 -5.53 18.41 -13.48
C ASP A 229 -5.23 17.27 -12.49
N GLY A 230 -5.21 17.55 -11.19
CA GLY A 230 -4.92 16.62 -10.10
C GLY A 230 -3.47 16.59 -9.64
N THR A 231 -2.55 17.27 -10.33
CA THR A 231 -1.15 17.39 -9.89
C THR A 231 -1.01 18.39 -8.76
N PHE A 232 0.08 18.31 -7.98
CA PHE A 232 0.28 19.13 -6.78
C PHE A 232 1.46 20.10 -6.95
N MET A 233 1.25 21.36 -6.60
CA MET A 233 2.28 22.38 -6.50
C MET A 233 3.17 22.18 -5.27
N GLU A 234 4.42 22.64 -5.32
CA GLU A 234 5.39 22.49 -4.23
C GLU A 234 4.94 23.07 -2.90
N LYS A 235 4.36 24.27 -2.89
CA LYS A 235 4.17 25.01 -1.64
C LYS A 235 3.06 26.06 -1.70
N LEU A 236 2.70 26.57 -0.53
CA LEU A 236 1.97 27.83 -0.33
C LEU A 236 2.91 28.83 0.33
N PHE A 237 3.15 29.99 -0.28
CA PHE A 237 3.91 31.06 0.36
C PHE A 237 3.09 31.75 1.46
N LEU A 238 3.68 31.93 2.64
CA LEU A 238 3.03 32.63 3.77
C LEU A 238 3.53 34.06 3.94
N THR A 239 4.72 34.36 3.44
CA THR A 239 5.39 35.65 3.63
C THR A 239 6.05 36.10 2.32
N GLY A 240 6.45 37.37 2.27
CA GLY A 240 7.07 37.97 1.08
C GLY A 240 6.05 38.39 0.03
N ASP A 241 6.55 38.78 -1.15
CA ASP A 241 5.74 39.38 -2.22
C ASP A 241 4.70 38.41 -2.81
N GLN A 242 4.93 37.10 -2.67
CA GLN A 242 4.05 36.03 -3.16
C GLN A 242 3.14 35.45 -2.06
N ALA A 243 3.05 36.08 -0.89
CA ALA A 243 2.23 35.57 0.20
C ALA A 243 0.77 35.32 -0.23
N GLY A 244 0.29 34.10 0.01
CA GLY A 244 -1.04 33.63 -0.41
C GLY A 244 -1.07 32.94 -1.78
N GLU A 245 0.04 32.94 -2.52
CA GLU A 245 0.17 32.24 -3.79
C GLU A 245 0.74 30.83 -3.61
N ILE A 246 0.38 29.93 -4.53
CA ILE A 246 0.90 28.56 -4.57
C ILE A 246 2.00 28.40 -5.63
N GLY A 247 3.00 27.60 -5.26
CA GLY A 247 3.88 26.86 -6.18
C GLY A 247 5.24 27.46 -6.47
N ASN A 248 6.10 26.61 -7.03
CA ASN A 248 7.06 27.01 -8.05
C ASN A 248 6.77 26.26 -9.35
N TYR A 249 6.51 24.95 -9.28
CA TYR A 249 6.05 24.10 -10.39
C TYR A 249 5.42 22.79 -9.84
N PRO A 250 4.53 22.12 -10.59
CA PRO A 250 3.99 20.83 -10.18
C PRO A 250 5.00 19.71 -10.40
N LEU A 251 5.40 19.05 -9.31
CA LEU A 251 6.44 18.02 -9.29
C LEU A 251 5.87 16.59 -9.35
N VAL A 252 6.66 15.68 -9.92
CA VAL A 252 6.25 14.29 -10.11
C VAL A 252 6.04 13.55 -8.79
N ASN A 253 6.93 13.74 -7.81
CA ASN A 253 6.84 13.10 -6.50
C ASN A 253 5.60 13.56 -5.71
N PHE A 254 5.25 14.85 -5.73
CA PHE A 254 4.03 15.32 -5.03
C PHE A 254 2.77 14.76 -5.66
N THR A 255 2.75 14.63 -7.00
CA THR A 255 1.66 13.97 -7.70
C THR A 255 1.55 12.50 -7.28
N ALA A 256 2.68 11.81 -7.19
CA ALA A 256 2.73 10.42 -6.74
C ALA A 256 2.31 10.24 -5.27
N MET A 257 2.78 11.10 -4.36
CA MET A 257 2.37 11.09 -2.95
C MET A 257 0.86 11.35 -2.80
N GLY A 258 0.28 12.18 -3.66
CA GLY A 258 -1.17 12.39 -3.73
C GLY A 258 -1.92 11.12 -4.13
N ILE A 259 -1.42 10.35 -5.11
CA ILE A 259 -1.97 9.04 -5.47
C ILE A 259 -1.88 8.10 -4.27
N GLU A 260 -0.68 7.92 -3.72
CA GLU A 260 -0.37 7.04 -2.59
C GLU A 260 -1.24 7.32 -1.36
N ALA A 261 -1.38 8.58 -0.96
CA ALA A 261 -2.22 8.94 0.18
C ALA A 261 -3.68 8.50 -0.02
N ASN A 262 -4.23 8.69 -1.23
CA ASN A 262 -5.58 8.20 -1.54
C ASN A 262 -5.66 6.67 -1.52
N LEU A 263 -4.65 5.96 -2.03
CA LEU A 263 -4.64 4.50 -1.99
C LEU A 263 -4.63 3.98 -0.54
N GLN A 264 -3.82 4.59 0.32
CA GLN A 264 -3.83 4.27 1.75
C GLN A 264 -5.19 4.58 2.40
N PHE A 265 -5.85 5.68 2.03
CA PHE A 265 -7.21 5.96 2.53
C PHE A 265 -8.24 4.96 2.03
N TYR A 266 -8.16 4.55 0.77
CA TYR A 266 -9.00 3.50 0.22
C TYR A 266 -8.85 2.21 1.02
N ASP A 267 -7.62 1.78 1.28
CA ASP A 267 -7.35 0.54 2.02
C ASP A 267 -7.92 0.56 3.44
N VAL A 268 -7.83 1.69 4.14
CA VAL A 268 -8.24 1.78 5.55
C VAL A 268 -9.70 2.18 5.78
N THR A 269 -10.36 2.76 4.76
CA THR A 269 -11.76 3.21 4.86
C THR A 269 -12.72 2.35 4.05
N GLY A 270 -12.24 1.70 2.98
CA GLY A 270 -13.07 1.05 1.97
C GLY A 270 -13.89 2.02 1.10
N ASP A 271 -13.66 3.33 1.19
CA ASP A 271 -14.43 4.32 0.44
C ASP A 271 -13.92 4.46 -1.00
N PRO A 272 -14.74 4.09 -2.02
CA PRO A 272 -14.31 4.07 -3.41
C PRO A 272 -13.98 5.46 -3.98
N GLN A 273 -14.35 6.55 -3.30
CA GLN A 273 -14.00 7.89 -3.75
C GLN A 273 -12.48 8.12 -3.76
N TYR A 274 -11.75 7.53 -2.81
CA TYR A 274 -10.29 7.67 -2.75
C TYR A 274 -9.61 6.94 -3.91
N LEU A 275 -10.01 5.70 -4.21
CA LEU A 275 -9.50 4.99 -5.39
C LEU A 275 -9.85 5.74 -6.69
N THR A 276 -11.05 6.32 -6.78
CA THR A 276 -11.47 7.12 -7.94
C THR A 276 -10.56 8.34 -8.13
N GLU A 277 -10.19 9.02 -7.04
CA GLU A 277 -9.29 10.17 -7.07
C GLU A 277 -7.85 9.76 -7.41
N ALA A 278 -7.33 8.70 -6.79
CA ALA A 278 -6.02 8.13 -7.13
C ALA A 278 -5.92 7.80 -8.61
N GLN A 279 -6.94 7.15 -9.19
CA GLN A 279 -6.99 6.84 -10.61
C GLN A 279 -7.10 8.10 -11.49
N ARG A 280 -7.78 9.15 -11.03
CA ARG A 280 -7.87 10.43 -11.77
C ARG A 280 -6.51 11.10 -11.84
N ILE A 281 -5.82 11.21 -10.71
CA ILE A 281 -4.46 11.77 -10.63
C ILE A 281 -3.49 10.90 -11.45
N GLY A 282 -3.57 9.57 -11.32
CA GLY A 282 -2.74 8.62 -12.07
C GLY A 282 -2.87 8.75 -13.58
N ARG A 283 -4.08 8.94 -14.12
CA ARG A 283 -4.28 9.20 -15.57
C ARG A 283 -3.61 10.49 -16.02
N THR A 284 -3.66 11.55 -15.22
CA THR A 284 -2.95 12.80 -15.52
C THR A 284 -1.44 12.57 -15.49
N ALA A 285 -0.93 11.92 -14.45
CA ALA A 285 0.49 11.62 -14.29
C ALA A 285 1.03 10.77 -15.45
N ALA A 286 0.27 9.77 -15.90
CA ALA A 286 0.63 8.88 -17.01
C ALA A 286 0.80 9.62 -18.35
N ASN A 287 0.12 10.76 -18.52
CA ASN A 287 0.23 11.60 -19.71
C ASN A 287 1.28 12.71 -19.56
N LYS A 288 1.52 13.17 -18.34
CA LYS A 288 2.37 14.32 -18.03
C LYS A 288 3.84 13.93 -17.88
N TYR A 289 4.11 12.82 -17.19
CA TYR A 289 5.46 12.47 -16.76
C TYR A 289 6.10 11.34 -17.58
N PHE A 290 5.32 10.64 -18.41
CA PHE A 290 5.84 9.62 -19.33
C PHE A 290 5.87 10.16 -20.76
N SER A 291 6.98 9.95 -21.44
CA SER A 291 7.12 10.23 -22.87
C SER A 291 6.18 9.35 -23.69
N SER A 292 5.36 9.95 -24.54
CA SER A 292 4.48 9.20 -25.45
C SER A 292 5.24 8.52 -26.60
N SER A 293 6.47 8.94 -26.89
CA SER A 293 7.29 8.39 -27.98
C SER A 293 8.23 7.29 -27.51
N THR A 294 8.82 7.45 -26.32
CA THR A 294 9.88 6.55 -25.83
C THR A 294 9.47 5.75 -24.59
N GLY A 295 8.43 6.16 -23.88
CA GLY A 295 8.08 5.58 -22.57
C GLY A 295 8.88 6.14 -21.40
N ALA A 296 9.98 6.87 -21.65
CA ALA A 296 10.85 7.45 -20.63
C ALA A 296 10.09 8.28 -19.58
N ILE A 297 10.52 8.22 -18.32
CA ILE A 297 9.99 9.04 -17.23
C ILE A 297 10.79 10.36 -17.18
N ASN A 298 10.14 11.47 -17.49
CA ASN A 298 10.80 12.75 -17.81
C ASN A 298 11.02 13.65 -16.59
N ASP A 299 11.72 13.15 -15.58
CA ASP A 299 12.02 13.90 -14.35
C ASP A 299 13.37 13.49 -13.74
N GLU A 300 13.76 14.13 -12.64
CA GLU A 300 14.85 13.66 -11.80
C GLU A 300 14.49 12.32 -11.15
N GLY A 301 15.42 11.36 -11.16
CA GLY A 301 15.19 10.00 -10.69
C GLY A 301 14.71 9.92 -9.25
N TYR A 302 15.28 10.77 -8.40
CA TYR A 302 14.89 10.86 -7.01
C TYR A 302 13.49 11.40 -6.74
N TRP A 303 12.84 11.99 -7.75
CA TRP A 303 11.41 12.28 -7.70
C TRP A 303 10.58 11.24 -8.42
N ALA A 304 11.07 10.76 -9.55
CA ALA A 304 10.35 9.85 -10.43
C ALA A 304 10.04 8.48 -9.79
N TYR A 305 10.89 7.97 -8.89
CA TYR A 305 10.68 6.63 -8.31
C TYR A 305 9.39 6.53 -7.47
N GLU A 306 8.95 7.61 -6.81
CA GLU A 306 7.66 7.62 -6.08
C GLU A 306 6.49 7.43 -7.05
N LEU A 307 6.60 7.90 -8.31
CA LEU A 307 5.58 7.65 -9.33
C LEU A 307 5.57 6.18 -9.77
N VAL A 308 6.73 5.52 -9.77
CA VAL A 308 6.83 4.08 -10.03
C VAL A 308 6.06 3.31 -8.95
N ASP A 309 6.34 3.60 -7.68
CA ASP A 309 5.60 3.02 -6.55
C ASP A 309 4.09 3.25 -6.72
N ALA A 310 3.67 4.50 -6.95
CA ALA A 310 2.25 4.85 -7.07
C ALA A 310 1.51 4.10 -8.19
N PHE A 311 2.19 3.78 -9.29
CA PHE A 311 1.59 3.07 -10.43
C PHE A 311 1.52 1.56 -10.19
N ILE A 312 2.51 1.00 -9.48
CA ILE A 312 2.47 -0.37 -8.99
C ILE A 312 1.30 -0.53 -8.02
N ASP A 313 1.20 0.36 -7.03
CA ASP A 313 0.13 0.35 -6.03
C ASP A 313 -1.26 0.57 -6.64
N LEU A 314 -1.38 1.40 -7.68
CA LEU A 314 -2.61 1.56 -8.47
C LEU A 314 -2.99 0.24 -9.15
N TYR A 315 -2.02 -0.45 -9.76
CA TYR A 315 -2.26 -1.72 -10.44
C TYR A 315 -2.73 -2.81 -9.46
N GLU A 316 -2.11 -2.93 -8.29
CA GLU A 316 -2.54 -3.90 -7.27
C GLU A 316 -4.01 -3.71 -6.86
N ARG A 317 -4.51 -2.47 -6.90
CA ARG A 317 -5.86 -2.12 -6.44
C ARG A 317 -6.91 -2.15 -7.54
N ASP A 318 -6.54 -2.01 -8.82
CA ASP A 318 -7.51 -1.94 -9.93
C ASP A 318 -7.24 -2.86 -11.13
N GLY A 319 -6.11 -3.55 -11.16
CA GLY A 319 -5.71 -4.50 -12.21
C GLY A 319 -5.57 -3.90 -13.61
N ARG A 320 -5.50 -2.57 -13.75
CA ARG A 320 -5.45 -1.93 -15.08
C ARG A 320 -4.04 -2.01 -15.66
N GLY A 321 -3.90 -2.73 -16.76
CA GLY A 321 -2.64 -2.81 -17.52
C GLY A 321 -2.09 -1.48 -18.05
N LEU A 322 -2.87 -0.38 -17.98
CA LEU A 322 -2.36 0.97 -18.25
C LEU A 322 -1.15 1.32 -17.37
N TRP A 323 -1.23 1.03 -16.07
CA TRP A 323 -0.19 1.40 -15.11
C TRP A 323 1.06 0.56 -15.34
N LEU A 324 0.88 -0.76 -15.41
CA LEU A 324 1.95 -1.70 -15.71
C LEU A 324 2.66 -1.39 -17.02
N GLY A 325 1.91 -1.14 -18.10
CA GLY A 325 2.52 -0.82 -19.39
C GLY A 325 3.33 0.49 -19.35
N ARG A 326 3.01 1.44 -18.47
CA ARG A 326 3.85 2.64 -18.28
C ARG A 326 5.14 2.31 -17.53
N ILE A 327 5.06 1.48 -16.49
CA ILE A 327 6.22 1.06 -15.71
C ILE A 327 7.17 0.21 -16.53
N GLU A 328 6.67 -0.80 -17.23
CA GLU A 328 7.48 -1.66 -18.09
C GLU A 328 8.24 -0.86 -19.15
N ASN A 329 7.54 0.00 -19.91
CA ASN A 329 8.18 0.80 -20.95
C ASN A 329 9.18 1.81 -20.36
N GLY A 330 8.83 2.46 -19.24
CA GLY A 330 9.67 3.48 -18.63
C GLY A 330 10.94 2.92 -18.02
N LEU A 331 10.85 1.79 -17.31
CA LEU A 331 11.98 1.16 -16.65
C LEU A 331 12.89 0.40 -17.63
N ASN A 332 12.34 -0.25 -18.66
CA ASN A 332 13.18 -0.80 -19.74
C ASN A 332 13.92 0.32 -20.48
N TRP A 333 13.26 1.44 -20.78
CA TRP A 333 13.93 2.57 -21.40
C TRP A 333 15.04 3.14 -20.51
N LEU A 334 14.81 3.23 -19.19
CA LEU A 334 15.81 3.68 -18.22
C LEU A 334 17.06 2.79 -18.27
N HIS A 335 16.90 1.46 -18.19
CA HIS A 335 18.00 0.51 -18.31
C HIS A 335 18.76 0.69 -19.63
N ASP A 336 18.05 0.63 -20.76
CA ASP A 336 18.64 0.62 -22.10
C ASP A 336 19.37 1.93 -22.47
N ASN A 337 19.06 3.05 -21.80
CA ASN A 337 19.51 4.38 -22.23
C ASN A 337 20.24 5.20 -21.15
N LYS A 338 20.14 4.84 -19.87
CA LYS A 338 20.66 5.66 -18.77
C LYS A 338 21.63 4.96 -17.84
N GLU A 339 21.76 3.63 -17.96
CA GLU A 339 22.83 2.91 -17.29
C GLU A 339 24.16 3.18 -17.99
N ASP A 340 25.17 3.56 -17.23
CA ASP A 340 26.54 3.70 -17.72
C ASP A 340 27.26 2.33 -17.78
N PRO A 341 28.43 2.22 -18.44
CA PRO A 341 29.14 0.95 -18.55
C PRO A 341 29.58 0.30 -17.23
N GLU A 342 29.54 1.04 -16.12
CA GLU A 342 29.94 0.60 -14.78
C GLU A 342 28.70 0.36 -13.89
N GLY A 343 27.48 0.41 -14.42
CA GLY A 343 26.24 0.13 -13.70
C GLY A 343 25.64 1.32 -12.93
N HIS A 344 26.11 2.53 -13.20
CA HIS A 344 25.62 3.74 -12.53
C HIS A 344 24.54 4.44 -13.34
N TYR A 345 23.69 5.18 -12.63
CA TYR A 345 22.64 6.00 -13.21
C TYR A 345 22.82 7.49 -12.89
N GLY A 346 22.67 8.35 -13.89
CA GLY A 346 22.66 9.79 -13.68
C GLY A 346 21.38 10.30 -13.01
N ARG A 347 21.36 11.61 -12.72
CA ARG A 347 20.23 12.29 -12.08
C ARG A 347 18.94 12.24 -12.90
N MET A 348 19.03 12.33 -14.22
CA MET A 348 17.88 12.55 -15.11
C MET A 348 17.44 11.25 -15.80
N TRP A 349 16.23 10.78 -15.51
CA TRP A 349 15.71 9.53 -16.06
C TRP A 349 15.24 9.64 -17.50
N GLY A 350 14.72 10.78 -17.95
CA GLY A 350 14.19 10.95 -19.32
C GLY A 350 14.73 12.17 -20.05
N ARG A 351 15.54 12.99 -19.38
CA ARG A 351 16.12 14.24 -19.92
C ARG A 351 17.64 14.12 -20.04
N ASP A 352 18.25 15.08 -20.73
CA ASP A 352 19.70 15.18 -20.77
C ASP A 352 20.27 15.48 -19.37
N PRO A 353 21.46 14.96 -19.05
CA PRO A 353 22.17 15.29 -17.82
C PRO A 353 22.27 16.80 -17.57
N PRO A 354 22.20 17.26 -16.31
CA PRO A 354 22.43 18.66 -16.00
C PRO A 354 23.92 19.02 -16.21
N PRO A 355 24.27 20.29 -16.46
CA PRO A 355 25.64 20.70 -16.79
C PRO A 355 26.71 20.37 -15.74
N GLU A 356 26.32 20.23 -14.47
CA GLU A 356 27.19 19.83 -13.37
C GLU A 356 27.51 18.32 -13.34
N GLU A 357 26.75 17.49 -14.06
CA GLU A 357 26.96 16.05 -14.13
C GLU A 357 28.00 15.74 -15.22
N THR A 358 29.14 15.17 -14.81
CA THR A 358 30.27 14.94 -15.72
C THR A 358 30.24 13.52 -16.27
N TRP A 359 30.25 13.41 -17.59
CA TRP A 359 30.31 12.17 -18.34
C TRP A 359 31.56 12.18 -19.25
N ILE A 360 32.34 11.09 -19.21
CA ILE A 360 33.50 10.90 -20.10
C ILE A 360 33.34 9.55 -20.78
N ASP A 361 33.32 9.54 -22.12
CA ASP A 361 33.16 8.34 -22.95
C ASP A 361 31.97 7.45 -22.52
N GLY A 362 30.85 8.09 -22.14
CA GLY A 362 29.62 7.42 -21.70
C GLY A 362 29.64 6.95 -20.24
N THR A 363 30.70 7.21 -19.49
CA THR A 363 30.83 6.81 -18.07
C THR A 363 30.60 7.99 -17.14
N LEU A 364 29.77 7.80 -16.12
CA LEU A 364 29.47 8.79 -15.10
C LEU A 364 30.67 8.94 -14.16
N GLN A 365 31.19 10.15 -14.00
CA GLN A 365 32.42 10.37 -13.23
C GLN A 365 32.18 10.40 -11.72
N SER A 366 30.95 10.69 -11.28
CA SER A 366 30.54 10.72 -9.88
C SER A 366 29.04 10.51 -9.76
N TRP A 367 28.62 9.75 -8.76
CA TRP A 367 27.23 9.39 -8.53
C TRP A 367 26.82 9.64 -7.08
N TYR A 368 25.52 9.83 -6.86
CA TYR A 368 24.95 10.10 -5.54
C TYR A 368 24.04 8.96 -5.09
N LEU A 369 23.99 8.73 -3.79
CA LEU A 369 23.12 7.72 -3.18
C LEU A 369 21.66 7.91 -3.57
N ASN A 370 21.19 9.15 -3.59
CA ASN A 370 19.80 9.42 -3.91
C ASN A 370 19.43 9.08 -5.36
N ASP A 371 20.36 9.23 -6.30
CA ASP A 371 20.16 8.85 -7.69
C ASP A 371 20.11 7.32 -7.82
N GLN A 372 21.09 6.62 -7.24
CA GLN A 372 21.19 5.16 -7.34
C GLN A 372 20.05 4.45 -6.58
N ALA A 373 19.77 4.87 -5.34
CA ALA A 373 18.75 4.25 -4.50
C ALA A 373 17.35 4.36 -5.11
N SER A 374 17.08 5.46 -5.82
CA SER A 374 15.80 5.65 -6.53
C SER A 374 15.63 4.67 -7.68
N VAL A 375 16.71 4.36 -8.41
CA VAL A 375 16.71 3.37 -9.48
C VAL A 375 16.55 1.96 -8.90
N ALA A 376 17.36 1.61 -7.88
CA ALA A 376 17.25 0.32 -7.21
C ALA A 376 15.83 0.10 -6.66
N ARG A 377 15.26 1.10 -5.97
CA ARG A 377 13.90 1.03 -5.44
C ARG A 377 12.88 0.79 -6.55
N ALA A 378 12.95 1.54 -7.65
CA ALA A 378 11.99 1.42 -8.74
C ALA A 378 11.99 0.03 -9.37
N TYR A 379 13.17 -0.53 -9.68
CA TYR A 379 13.27 -1.89 -10.22
C TYR A 379 12.83 -2.95 -9.22
N LEU A 380 13.34 -2.90 -7.98
CA LEU A 380 13.04 -3.89 -6.96
C LEU A 380 11.56 -3.89 -6.59
N TYR A 381 10.92 -2.72 -6.50
CA TYR A 381 9.50 -2.65 -6.18
C TYR A 381 8.62 -3.08 -7.36
N ALA A 382 8.99 -2.73 -8.60
CA ALA A 382 8.27 -3.21 -9.78
C ALA A 382 8.32 -4.74 -9.94
N ALA A 383 9.46 -5.35 -9.61
CA ALA A 383 9.62 -6.80 -9.67
C ALA A 383 8.74 -7.57 -8.67
N LEU A 384 8.22 -6.92 -7.60
CA LEU A 384 7.33 -7.59 -6.63
C LEU A 384 5.99 -8.00 -7.26
N LEU A 385 5.59 -7.35 -8.35
CA LEU A 385 4.38 -7.74 -9.09
C LEU A 385 4.54 -9.08 -9.83
N GLN A 386 5.76 -9.58 -9.99
CA GLN A 386 6.00 -10.92 -10.53
C GLN A 386 6.10 -12.01 -9.48
N THR A 387 6.38 -11.60 -8.24
CA THR A 387 6.19 -12.46 -7.07
C THR A 387 4.72 -12.50 -6.64
N GLU A 388 3.80 -11.92 -7.41
CA GLU A 388 2.37 -12.20 -7.35
C GLU A 388 2.01 -13.10 -8.55
N PRO A 389 1.12 -14.08 -8.40
CA PRO A 389 1.13 -15.26 -9.25
C PRO A 389 1.06 -14.94 -10.75
N ILE A 390 2.07 -15.41 -11.48
CA ILE A 390 2.08 -15.55 -12.93
C ILE A 390 0.79 -16.28 -13.34
N SER A 391 0.05 -15.74 -14.31
CA SER A 391 -1.11 -16.42 -14.87
C SER A 391 -0.71 -17.84 -15.32
N GLY A 392 -1.19 -18.87 -14.61
CA GLY A 392 -0.87 -20.27 -14.91
C GLY A 392 -0.30 -21.11 -13.76
N GLN A 393 0.00 -20.51 -12.60
CA GLN A 393 0.11 -21.24 -11.31
C GLN A 393 -1.27 -21.30 -10.66
N ASN A 394 -1.63 -22.39 -9.97
CA ASN A 394 -2.97 -22.56 -9.35
C ASN A 394 -3.25 -21.62 -8.14
N GLY A 395 -2.49 -20.54 -7.99
CA GLY A 395 -2.69 -19.54 -6.93
C GLY A 395 -2.78 -20.19 -5.55
N ALA A 396 -3.84 -19.89 -4.82
CA ALA A 396 -4.10 -20.42 -3.48
C ALA A 396 -4.74 -21.82 -3.41
N ASP A 397 -4.90 -22.52 -4.55
CA ASP A 397 -5.33 -23.92 -4.61
C ASP A 397 -4.08 -24.80 -4.64
N PHE A 398 -3.53 -25.11 -3.47
CA PHE A 398 -2.23 -25.76 -3.32
C PHE A 398 -2.31 -27.29 -3.38
N ASN A 399 -3.51 -27.86 -3.30
CA ASN A 399 -3.73 -29.29 -3.42
C ASN A 399 -4.29 -29.72 -4.79
N ASP A 400 -4.42 -28.76 -5.71
CA ASP A 400 -4.93 -28.90 -7.08
C ASP A 400 -6.33 -29.56 -7.14
N ASP A 401 -7.18 -29.35 -6.13
CA ASP A 401 -8.52 -29.93 -6.07
C ASP A 401 -9.58 -29.06 -6.77
N GLY A 402 -9.18 -27.88 -7.27
CA GLY A 402 -10.01 -26.93 -8.00
C GLY A 402 -10.81 -25.99 -7.10
N VAL A 403 -10.62 -26.03 -5.77
CA VAL A 403 -11.36 -25.19 -4.82
C VAL A 403 -10.49 -24.68 -3.67
N VAL A 404 -10.31 -23.36 -3.58
CA VAL A 404 -9.60 -22.75 -2.43
C VAL A 404 -10.40 -22.90 -1.14
N ASN A 405 -9.94 -23.76 -0.23
CA ASN A 405 -10.61 -24.10 1.00
C ASN A 405 -9.64 -24.38 2.17
N GLY A 406 -10.15 -24.95 3.27
CA GLY A 406 -9.33 -25.30 4.43
C GLY A 406 -8.27 -26.38 4.14
N GLY A 407 -8.43 -27.15 3.07
CA GLY A 407 -7.44 -28.10 2.54
C GLY A 407 -6.16 -27.38 2.12
N ASP A 408 -6.28 -26.28 1.41
CA ASP A 408 -5.17 -25.44 0.97
C ASP A 408 -4.49 -24.75 2.15
N PHE A 409 -5.28 -24.22 3.09
CA PHE A 409 -4.71 -23.65 4.31
C PHE A 409 -3.80 -24.65 5.05
N LEU A 410 -4.16 -25.94 5.06
CA LEU A 410 -3.33 -26.98 5.66
C LEU A 410 -2.07 -27.28 4.84
N VAL A 411 -2.09 -27.10 3.52
CA VAL A 411 -0.88 -27.20 2.69
C VAL A 411 0.07 -26.06 3.00
N TRP A 412 -0.42 -24.82 2.97
CA TRP A 412 0.34 -23.63 3.38
C TRP A 412 0.91 -23.76 4.79
N GLN A 413 0.07 -24.14 5.77
CA GLN A 413 0.51 -24.27 7.15
C GLN A 413 1.63 -25.30 7.32
N ARG A 414 1.64 -26.36 6.51
CA ARG A 414 2.71 -27.38 6.53
C ARG A 414 3.96 -26.96 5.77
N GLY A 415 3.82 -26.06 4.80
CA GLY A 415 4.94 -25.52 4.05
C GLY A 415 5.58 -24.29 4.67
N LEU A 416 4.91 -23.62 5.61
CA LEU A 416 5.40 -22.39 6.24
C LEU A 416 6.89 -22.47 6.62
N GLY A 417 7.69 -21.57 6.05
CA GLY A 417 9.14 -21.50 6.22
C GLY A 417 9.96 -22.35 5.25
N LYS A 418 9.34 -23.05 4.30
CA LYS A 418 10.04 -23.70 3.19
C LYS A 418 10.50 -22.66 2.17
N ILE A 419 11.63 -22.96 1.53
CA ILE A 419 12.29 -22.14 0.52
C ILE A 419 12.56 -22.98 -0.75
N ALA A 420 12.98 -22.33 -1.83
CA ALA A 420 13.26 -22.94 -3.13
C ALA A 420 12.10 -23.79 -3.68
N GLN A 421 10.87 -23.34 -3.47
CA GLN A 421 9.68 -23.92 -4.09
C GLN A 421 9.70 -23.62 -5.60
N THR A 422 9.15 -24.54 -6.38
CA THR A 422 9.12 -24.42 -7.86
C THR A 422 7.73 -24.61 -8.46
N ASP A 423 6.76 -25.02 -7.66
CA ASP A 423 5.47 -25.53 -8.15
C ASP A 423 4.27 -25.17 -7.26
N GLY A 424 4.41 -24.30 -6.26
CA GLY A 424 3.31 -23.85 -5.40
C GLY A 424 2.70 -24.91 -4.47
N ALA A 425 3.01 -26.19 -4.67
CA ALA A 425 2.38 -27.36 -4.01
C ALA A 425 2.61 -27.44 -2.49
N HIS A 426 3.44 -26.55 -1.95
CA HIS A 426 3.69 -26.43 -0.52
C HIS A 426 3.13 -25.14 0.08
N GLY A 427 2.33 -24.38 -0.66
CA GLY A 427 1.74 -23.15 -0.15
C GLY A 427 2.39 -21.87 -0.62
N ASP A 428 3.19 -21.93 -1.68
CA ASP A 428 3.80 -20.75 -2.32
C ASP A 428 2.80 -20.24 -3.37
N ALA A 429 1.89 -19.37 -2.94
CA ALA A 429 0.78 -18.86 -3.75
C ALA A 429 1.21 -17.78 -4.72
N ASN A 430 2.30 -17.11 -4.37
CA ASN A 430 2.81 -15.94 -5.04
C ASN A 430 3.95 -16.31 -6.03
N GLY A 431 4.49 -17.52 -5.90
CA GLY A 431 5.49 -18.11 -6.78
C GLY A 431 6.89 -17.60 -6.50
N ASP A 432 7.14 -17.01 -5.33
CA ASP A 432 8.44 -16.40 -4.98
C ASP A 432 9.46 -17.42 -4.45
N GLY A 433 9.09 -18.69 -4.41
CA GLY A 433 9.92 -19.78 -3.95
C GLY A 433 9.93 -19.96 -2.44
N THR A 434 9.22 -19.13 -1.68
CA THR A 434 9.13 -19.17 -0.21
C THR A 434 7.68 -19.36 0.20
N VAL A 435 7.45 -20.06 1.33
CA VAL A 435 6.11 -20.18 1.92
C VAL A 435 6.05 -19.31 3.17
N ASP A 436 5.41 -18.14 3.08
CA ASP A 436 5.34 -17.14 4.14
C ASP A 436 3.93 -16.51 4.30
N ARG A 437 3.86 -15.38 5.00
CA ARG A 437 2.59 -14.69 5.30
C ARG A 437 1.92 -14.04 4.08
N ARG A 438 2.64 -13.81 2.98
CA ARG A 438 2.09 -13.27 1.73
C ARG A 438 1.23 -14.31 1.02
N ASP A 439 1.69 -15.56 1.01
CA ASP A 439 0.89 -16.67 0.50
C ASP A 439 -0.41 -16.85 1.28
N LEU A 440 -0.33 -16.66 2.61
CA LEU A 440 -1.50 -16.69 3.46
C LEU A 440 -2.48 -15.57 3.10
N ALA A 441 -1.99 -14.37 2.80
CA ALA A 441 -2.84 -13.25 2.41
C ALA A 441 -3.56 -13.54 1.08
N ILE A 442 -2.86 -14.15 0.12
CA ILE A 442 -3.44 -14.59 -1.15
C ILE A 442 -4.50 -15.68 -0.91
N TRP A 443 -4.22 -16.66 -0.05
CA TRP A 443 -5.20 -17.68 0.35
C TRP A 443 -6.43 -17.07 1.03
N GLN A 444 -6.25 -16.12 1.95
CA GLN A 444 -7.35 -15.45 2.66
C GLN A 444 -8.28 -14.70 1.70
N SER A 445 -7.70 -14.01 0.72
CA SER A 445 -8.44 -13.30 -0.33
C SER A 445 -9.22 -14.28 -1.23
N ALA A 446 -8.58 -15.36 -1.66
CA ALA A 446 -9.19 -16.37 -2.52
C ALA A 446 -10.26 -17.22 -1.79
N TYR A 447 -10.10 -17.49 -0.50
CA TYR A 447 -11.09 -18.19 0.33
C TYR A 447 -12.38 -17.36 0.51
N ALA A 448 -12.26 -16.04 0.66
CA ALA A 448 -13.41 -15.15 0.82
C ALA A 448 -14.30 -15.09 -0.44
N THR A 449 -13.69 -15.20 -1.62
CA THR A 449 -14.40 -15.19 -2.91
C THR A 449 -15.09 -16.52 -3.21
N THR A 450 -14.47 -17.67 -2.89
CA THR A 450 -15.08 -19.01 -3.00
C THR A 450 -16.21 -19.23 -2.00
N ALA A 451 -16.07 -18.74 -0.76
CA ALA A 451 -17.13 -18.76 0.25
C ALA A 451 -18.36 -17.94 -0.18
N SER A 452 -18.14 -16.86 -0.94
CA SER A 452 -19.23 -16.04 -1.50
C SER A 452 -19.90 -16.73 -2.70
N ALA A 453 -19.15 -17.46 -3.54
CA ALA A 453 -19.67 -18.19 -4.69
C ALA A 453 -20.46 -19.47 -4.34
N THR A 454 -20.17 -20.09 -3.19
CA THR A 454 -20.87 -21.29 -2.70
C THR A 454 -22.19 -21.01 -2.00
N SER A 455 -22.57 -19.73 -1.85
CA SER A 455 -23.90 -19.30 -1.40
C SER A 455 -24.96 -19.39 -2.51
N GLY A 456 -24.86 -20.39 -3.38
CA GLY A 456 -25.92 -20.75 -4.33
C GLY A 456 -27.00 -21.54 -3.60
N THR A 457 -28.15 -20.92 -3.38
CA THR A 457 -29.36 -21.57 -2.84
C THR A 457 -29.78 -22.73 -3.75
N THR A 458 -29.30 -23.94 -3.45
CA THR A 458 -29.94 -25.15 -3.96
C THR A 458 -31.28 -25.27 -3.23
N PRO A 459 -32.44 -25.32 -3.93
CA PRO A 459 -33.70 -25.59 -3.28
C PRO A 459 -33.59 -27.01 -2.69
N VAL A 460 -33.60 -27.07 -1.36
CA VAL A 460 -33.63 -28.33 -0.62
C VAL A 460 -34.83 -29.13 -1.15
N PRO A 461 -34.65 -30.34 -1.68
CA PRO A 461 -35.78 -31.20 -2.01
C PRO A 461 -36.51 -31.47 -0.69
N GLU A 462 -37.78 -31.09 -0.59
CA GLU A 462 -38.60 -31.43 0.58
C GLU A 462 -39.08 -32.89 0.47
N PRO A 463 -38.67 -33.79 1.38
CA PRO A 463 -39.56 -34.88 1.75
C PRO A 463 -39.73 -34.89 3.27
N ALA A 464 -40.75 -34.19 3.79
CA ALA A 464 -41.42 -34.52 5.07
C ALA A 464 -42.43 -33.46 5.53
N ALA A 465 -42.31 -32.20 5.09
CA ALA A 465 -43.16 -31.12 5.60
C ALA A 465 -44.64 -31.31 5.21
N ALA A 466 -44.92 -31.66 3.95
CA ALA A 466 -46.27 -31.99 3.50
C ALA A 466 -46.85 -33.23 4.21
N THR A 467 -46.02 -34.22 4.51
CA THR A 467 -46.42 -35.46 5.20
C THR A 467 -46.78 -35.20 6.67
N LEU A 468 -46.04 -34.32 7.35
CA LEU A 468 -46.33 -33.90 8.72
C LEU A 468 -47.59 -33.05 8.81
N VAL A 469 -47.83 -32.16 7.84
CA VAL A 469 -49.08 -31.38 7.75
C VAL A 469 -50.28 -32.29 7.47
N ALA A 470 -50.14 -33.29 6.59
CA ALA A 470 -51.19 -34.27 6.32
C ALA A 470 -51.53 -35.13 7.56
N LEU A 471 -50.52 -35.58 8.31
CA LEU A 471 -50.71 -36.31 9.58
C LEU A 471 -51.36 -35.43 10.65
N ALA A 472 -50.97 -34.15 10.75
CA ALA A 472 -51.59 -33.21 11.66
C ALA A 472 -53.08 -32.97 11.32
N MET A 473 -53.41 -32.77 10.04
CA MET A 473 -54.80 -32.59 9.58
C MET A 473 -55.65 -33.85 9.80
N ALA A 474 -55.12 -35.04 9.55
CA ALA A 474 -55.82 -36.31 9.81
C ALA A 474 -56.10 -36.53 11.31
N SER A 475 -55.17 -36.12 12.18
CA SER A 475 -55.34 -36.20 13.64
C SER A 475 -56.40 -35.20 14.16
N PHE A 476 -56.54 -34.04 13.52
CA PHE A 476 -57.55 -33.03 13.86
C PHE A 476 -58.96 -33.47 13.41
N ALA A 477 -59.09 -34.02 12.20
CA ALA A 477 -60.35 -34.56 11.68
C ALA A 477 -60.91 -35.72 12.54
N ASN A 478 -60.03 -36.58 13.07
CA ASN A 478 -60.41 -37.67 13.99
C ASN A 478 -60.81 -37.19 15.39
N ARG A 479 -60.33 -36.03 15.84
CA ARG A 479 -60.76 -35.44 17.13
C ARG A 479 -62.13 -34.77 17.01
N VAL A 480 -62.43 -34.12 15.89
CA VAL A 480 -63.73 -33.45 15.64
C VAL A 480 -64.85 -34.48 15.41
N SER A 481 -64.56 -35.61 14.74
CA SER A 481 -65.57 -36.68 14.55
C SER A 481 -65.92 -37.42 15.85
N ARG A 482 -64.97 -37.57 16.78
CA ARG A 482 -65.19 -38.18 18.10
C ARG A 482 -65.94 -37.27 19.07
N SER A 483 -65.75 -35.94 19.00
CA SER A 483 -66.51 -35.00 19.84
C SER A 483 -67.97 -34.88 19.41
N ALA A 484 -68.25 -34.92 18.10
CA ALA A 484 -69.61 -34.91 17.56
C ALA A 484 -70.41 -36.20 17.90
N ARG A 485 -69.75 -37.36 17.94
CA ARG A 485 -70.36 -38.64 18.37
C ARG A 485 -70.66 -38.70 19.87
N ARG A 486 -69.87 -38.01 20.69
CA ARG A 486 -70.06 -37.97 22.16
C ARG A 486 -71.20 -37.02 22.58
N ARG A 487 -71.42 -35.93 21.84
CA ARG A 487 -72.55 -35.00 22.06
C ARG A 487 -73.92 -35.63 21.73
N ARG A 488 -74.02 -36.40 20.64
CA ARG A 488 -75.28 -37.10 20.26
C ARG A 488 -75.67 -38.26 21.19
N ARG A 489 -74.76 -38.71 22.07
CA ARG A 489 -75.03 -39.77 23.06
C ARG A 489 -75.53 -39.19 24.40
N HIS A 490 -75.27 -37.91 24.67
CA HIS A 490 -75.66 -37.25 25.92
C HIS A 490 -77.08 -36.63 25.87
N GLU A 491 -77.65 -36.44 24.67
CA GLU A 491 -79.00 -35.91 24.45
C GLU A 491 -80.10 -36.99 24.41
N ARG A 492 -79.75 -38.29 24.53
CA ARG A 492 -80.72 -39.41 24.57
C ARG A 492 -81.04 -39.92 25.98
N ASP A 493 -80.31 -39.50 27.01
CA ASP A 493 -80.48 -40.00 28.39
C ASP A 493 -81.15 -38.99 29.34
N ALA A 494 -81.68 -37.86 28.82
CA ALA A 494 -82.43 -36.88 29.60
C ALA A 494 -83.94 -36.99 29.34
N SER A 495 -84.52 -38.12 29.74
CA SER A 495 -85.96 -38.32 29.88
C SER A 495 -86.21 -39.31 31.02
N PHE A 496 -86.65 -38.84 32.19
CA PHE A 496 -87.93 -39.18 32.82
C PHE A 496 -88.04 -38.49 34.20
N PRO A 497 -89.26 -38.16 34.67
CA PRO A 497 -89.56 -37.25 35.77
C PRO A 497 -90.03 -38.01 37.04
N THR A 498 -90.10 -37.30 38.18
CA THR A 498 -91.13 -37.39 39.24
C THR A 498 -90.75 -36.38 40.33
N ALA A 499 -91.57 -35.39 40.69
CA ALA A 499 -92.86 -35.44 41.39
C ALA A 499 -92.68 -35.72 42.90
N ILE A 500 -93.08 -34.79 43.78
CA ILE A 500 -94.33 -34.81 44.60
C ILE A 500 -94.09 -35.65 45.87
N GLU A 501 -94.43 -35.33 47.12
CA GLU A 501 -95.14 -34.29 47.94
C GLU A 501 -94.52 -34.50 49.36
N GLU A 502 -94.65 -33.68 50.41
CA GLU A 502 -95.81 -33.03 51.07
C GLU A 502 -95.33 -31.81 51.87
#